data_AF-A0A437NMM3-F1
#
_entry.id   AF-A0A437NMM3-F1
#
_cell.length_a   1.000
_cell.length_b   1.000
_cell.length_c   1.000
_cell.angle_alpha   90.00
_cell.angle_beta   90.00
_cell.angle_gamma   90.00
#
_symmetry.space_group_name_H-M   'P 1'
#
loop_
_entity.id
_entity.type
_entity.pdbx_description
1 polymer ?
#
loop_
_entity_poly.entity_id
_entity_poly.type
_entity_poly.pdbx_seq_one_letter_code
_entity_poly.pdbx_strand_id
1 'polypeptide(L)'
;MSDRICLSDISEESWRAVIETLGAAGWSVRKGGGLDFSWAILERGGIRIDMQYDAWQEGEMAFAKADGSTITIDLPAQLMLELKLN
;
A
#
# COMPACT_ATOMS: atom_id res chain seq x y z
N MET A 1 -9.62 -4.47 19.39
CA MET A 1 -8.70 -5.13 18.44
C MET A 1 -8.98 -4.49 17.09
N SER A 2 -8.03 -3.72 16.56
CA SER A 2 -8.25 -3.02 15.29
C SER A 2 -8.22 -4.04 14.15
N ASP A 3 -9.34 -4.25 13.47
CA ASP A 3 -9.45 -5.10 12.27
C ASP A 3 -8.65 -4.46 11.13
N ARG A 4 -7.33 -4.65 11.13
CA ARG A 4 -6.42 -4.17 10.10
C ARG A 4 -5.79 -5.35 9.38
N ILE A 5 -5.65 -5.22 8.06
CA ILE A 5 -4.77 -6.05 7.26
C ILE A 5 -3.39 -5.37 7.29
N CYS A 6 -2.36 -6.13 7.61
CA CYS A 6 -0.97 -5.72 7.53
C CYS A 6 -0.25 -6.68 6.61
N LEU A 7 0.43 -6.13 5.60
CA LEU A 7 1.29 -6.83 4.67
C LEU A 7 2.73 -6.38 4.93
N SER A 8 3.65 -7.31 4.84
CA SER A 8 5.09 -7.13 5.02
C SER A 8 5.83 -7.86 3.89
N ASP A 9 7.16 -7.67 3.83
CA ASP A 9 8.03 -8.27 2.80
C ASP A 9 7.60 -7.88 1.37
N ILE A 10 7.12 -6.64 1.21
CA ILE A 10 6.74 -6.09 -0.10
C ILE A 10 8.01 -5.57 -0.76
N SER A 11 8.36 -6.10 -1.93
CA SER A 11 9.50 -5.60 -2.71
C SER A 11 9.39 -4.09 -2.98
N GLU A 12 10.53 -3.41 -3.14
CA GLU A 12 10.51 -1.97 -3.47
C GLU A 12 9.69 -1.67 -4.73
N GLU A 13 9.79 -2.54 -5.75
CA GLU A 13 9.06 -2.42 -7.00
C GLU A 13 7.56 -2.51 -6.77
N SER A 14 7.09 -3.56 -6.09
CA SER A 14 5.67 -3.73 -5.78
C SER A 14 5.16 -2.60 -4.87
N TRP A 15 5.96 -2.15 -3.90
CA TRP A 15 5.62 -1.04 -3.01
C TRP A 15 5.40 0.27 -3.78
N ARG A 16 6.32 0.61 -4.68
CA ARG A 16 6.19 1.77 -5.57
C ARG A 16 5.01 1.60 -6.53
N ALA A 17 4.82 0.41 -7.09
CA ALA A 17 3.74 0.10 -8.02
C ALA A 17 2.36 0.28 -7.38
N VAL A 18 2.18 -0.08 -6.11
CA VAL A 18 0.93 0.20 -5.36
C VAL A 18 0.65 1.70 -5.32
N ILE A 19 1.67 2.50 -4.97
CA ILE A 19 1.52 3.95 -4.82
C ILE A 19 1.15 4.61 -6.15
N GLU A 20 1.84 4.22 -7.22
CA GLU A 20 1.61 4.76 -8.57
C GLU A 20 0.24 4.35 -9.11
N THR A 21 -0.13 3.08 -8.96
CA THR A 21 -1.42 2.54 -9.39
C THR A 21 -2.58 3.25 -8.69
N LEU A 22 -2.56 3.31 -7.36
CA LEU A 22 -3.63 3.94 -6.60
C LEU A 22 -3.66 5.45 -6.85
N GLY A 23 -2.51 6.11 -6.99
CA GLY A 23 -2.44 7.51 -7.41
C GLY A 23 -3.11 7.73 -8.77
N ALA A 24 -2.87 6.86 -9.75
CA ALA A 24 -3.52 6.91 -11.07
C ALA A 24 -5.03 6.62 -10.99
N ALA A 25 -5.48 5.80 -10.04
CA ALA A 25 -6.88 5.53 -9.73
C ALA A 25 -7.57 6.65 -8.91
N GLY A 26 -6.91 7.80 -8.72
CA GLY A 26 -7.48 8.98 -8.09
C GLY A 26 -7.36 9.03 -6.57
N TRP A 27 -6.50 8.20 -5.97
CA TRP A 27 -6.19 8.31 -4.55
C TRP A 27 -5.30 9.52 -4.29
N SER A 28 -5.53 10.21 -3.17
CA SER A 28 -4.63 11.25 -2.71
C SER A 28 -3.40 10.61 -2.11
N VAL A 29 -2.22 10.91 -2.68
CA VAL A 29 -0.95 10.34 -2.24
C VAL A 29 -0.13 11.40 -1.52
N ARG A 30 0.23 11.14 -0.27
CA ARG A 30 1.23 11.89 0.49
C ARG A 30 2.40 10.97 0.75
N LYS A 31 3.60 11.35 0.33
CA LYS A 31 4.81 10.53 0.51
C LYS A 31 5.99 11.38 0.94
N GLY A 32 6.97 10.74 1.55
CA GLY A 32 8.22 11.36 1.96
C GLY A 32 9.25 10.31 2.32
N GLY A 33 10.43 10.77 2.75
CA GLY A 33 11.57 9.90 3.07
C GLY A 33 12.77 10.13 2.17
N GLY A 34 13.69 9.17 2.20
CA GLY A 34 14.98 9.18 1.52
C GLY A 34 15.46 7.77 1.18
N LEU A 35 16.79 7.62 1.02
CA LEU A 35 17.41 6.38 0.54
C LEU A 35 17.14 5.17 1.43
N ASP A 36 17.26 5.32 2.75
CA ASP A 36 17.17 4.18 3.67
C ASP A 36 15.73 3.89 4.10
N PHE A 37 14.89 4.92 4.14
CA PHE A 37 13.51 4.83 4.59
C PHE A 37 12.60 5.75 3.79
N SER A 38 11.52 5.20 3.27
CA SER A 38 10.47 5.90 2.55
C SER A 38 9.09 5.56 3.14
N TRP A 39 8.15 6.49 3.01
CA TRP A 39 6.78 6.28 3.48
C TRP A 39 5.78 6.90 2.51
N ALA A 40 4.57 6.33 2.51
CA ALA A 40 3.43 6.87 1.79
C ALA A 40 2.13 6.67 2.59
N ILE A 41 1.22 7.61 2.42
CA ILE A 41 -0.14 7.58 2.92
C ILE A 41 -1.04 7.79 1.70
N LEU A 42 -1.96 6.86 1.47
CA LEU A 42 -2.95 6.94 0.40
C LEU A 42 -4.34 7.05 0.99
N GLU A 43 -5.10 8.05 0.54
CA GLU A 43 -6.43 8.34 1.07
C GLU A 43 -7.46 8.55 -0.06
N ARG A 44 -8.64 7.95 0.09
CA ARG A 44 -9.79 8.17 -0.81
C ARG A 44 -11.09 7.87 -0.11
N GLY A 45 -12.04 8.81 -0.12
CA GLY A 45 -13.39 8.58 0.40
C GLY A 45 -13.45 8.15 1.87
N GLY A 46 -12.50 8.58 2.71
CA GLY A 46 -12.42 8.18 4.13
C GLY A 46 -11.60 6.91 4.39
N ILE A 47 -11.18 6.19 3.34
CA ILE A 47 -10.27 5.05 3.43
C ILE A 47 -8.84 5.58 3.52
N ARG A 48 -8.01 4.91 4.33
CA ARG A 48 -6.59 5.22 4.49
C ARG A 48 -5.75 3.95 4.41
N ILE A 49 -4.66 4.05 3.65
CA ILE A 49 -3.60 3.06 3.57
C ILE A 49 -2.32 3.71 4.07
N ASP A 50 -1.71 3.10 5.09
CA ASP A 50 -0.38 3.48 5.57
C ASP A 50 0.65 2.55 4.92
N MET A 51 1.70 3.10 4.32
CA MET A 51 2.76 2.36 3.67
C MET A 51 4.14 2.86 4.11
N GLN A 52 5.05 1.92 4.33
CA GLN A 52 6.45 2.21 4.68
C GLN A 52 7.37 1.30 3.88
N TYR A 53 8.56 1.76 3.58
CA TYR A 53 9.61 0.96 2.97
C TYR A 53 10.92 1.28 3.68
N ASP A 54 11.58 0.24 4.17
CA ASP A 54 12.90 0.32 4.76
C ASP A 54 13.85 -0.58 3.94
N ALA A 55 15.03 -0.08 3.58
CA ALA A 55 15.97 -0.84 2.75
C ALA A 55 16.46 -2.15 3.41
N TRP A 56 16.26 -2.30 4.71
CA TRP A 56 16.64 -3.49 5.49
C TRP A 56 15.45 -4.37 5.87
N GLN A 57 14.24 -3.80 5.96
CA GLN A 57 13.02 -4.52 6.35
C GLN A 57 11.97 -4.64 5.24
N GLU A 58 12.31 -4.19 4.03
CA GLU A 58 11.44 -4.13 2.86
C GLU A 58 10.19 -3.26 3.08
N GLY A 59 9.17 -3.46 2.25
CA GLY A 59 7.94 -2.70 2.26
C GLY A 59 6.86 -3.29 3.16
N GLU A 60 6.13 -2.39 3.80
CA GLU A 60 4.92 -2.68 4.55
C GLU A 60 3.73 -1.86 4.03
N MET A 61 2.53 -2.44 4.20
CA MET A 61 1.25 -1.82 3.86
C MET A 61 0.20 -2.21 4.89
N ALA A 62 -0.54 -1.23 5.42
CA ALA A 62 -1.58 -1.48 6.41
C ALA A 62 -2.84 -0.65 6.16
N PHE A 63 -4.01 -1.30 6.23
CA PHE A 63 -5.32 -0.68 6.02
C PHE A 63 -6.41 -1.43 6.80
N ALA A 64 -7.60 -0.84 6.93
CA ALA A 64 -8.70 -1.50 7.63
C ALA A 64 -9.27 -2.65 6.80
N LYS A 65 -9.56 -3.79 7.44
CA LYS A 65 -10.05 -5.00 6.76
C LYS A 65 -11.36 -4.75 6.00
N ALA A 66 -12.22 -3.88 6.53
CA ALA A 66 -13.50 -3.50 5.90
C ALA A 66 -13.31 -2.81 4.53
N ASP A 67 -12.16 -2.15 4.32
CA ASP A 67 -11.87 -1.39 3.10
C ASP A 67 -11.17 -2.24 2.04
N GLY A 68 -10.79 -3.48 2.36
CA GLY A 68 -9.94 -4.32 1.52
C GLY A 68 -10.47 -4.49 0.10
N SER A 69 -11.77 -4.71 -0.07
CA SER A 69 -12.39 -4.87 -1.40
C SER A 69 -12.33 -3.59 -2.26
N THR A 70 -12.39 -2.42 -1.63
CA THR A 70 -12.31 -1.12 -2.33
C THR A 70 -10.87 -0.76 -2.68
N ILE A 71 -9.90 -1.32 -1.97
CA ILE A 71 -8.48 -1.16 -2.28
C ILE A 71 -8.09 -2.13 -3.40
N THR A 72 -8.49 -3.40 -3.29
CA THR A 72 -8.10 -4.44 -4.26
C THR A 72 -8.70 -4.23 -5.64
N ILE A 73 -9.88 -3.61 -5.77
CA ILE A 73 -10.50 -3.33 -7.07
C ILE A 73 -9.66 -2.42 -7.98
N ASP A 74 -8.83 -1.55 -7.39
CA ASP A 74 -7.97 -0.63 -8.14
C ASP A 74 -6.57 -1.21 -8.41
N LEU A 75 -6.25 -2.37 -7.84
CA LEU A 75 -4.94 -2.99 -8.01
C LEU A 75 -4.94 -4.00 -9.17
N PRO A 76 -3.92 -3.99 -10.05
CA PRO A 76 -3.73 -5.02 -11.05
C PRO A 76 -3.65 -6.41 -10.41
N ALA A 77 -4.20 -7.42 -11.08
CA ALA A 77 -4.21 -8.80 -10.59
C ALA A 77 -2.82 -9.35 -10.26
N GLN A 78 -1.80 -8.98 -11.05
CA GLN A 78 -0.41 -9.36 -10.81
C GLN A 78 0.10 -8.81 -9.47
N LEU A 79 -0.21 -7.54 -9.17
CA LEU A 79 0.20 -6.90 -7.93
C LEU A 79 -0.57 -7.48 -6.73
N MET A 80 -1.84 -7.83 -6.90
CA MET A 80 -2.59 -8.54 -5.86
C MET A 80 -1.98 -9.91 -5.51
N LEU A 81 -1.51 -10.65 -6.51
CA LEU A 81 -0.84 -11.93 -6.32
C LEU A 81 0.47 -11.78 -5.53
N GLU A 82 1.29 -10.78 -5.88
CA GLU A 82 2.54 -10.46 -5.18
C GLU A 82 2.30 -10.06 -3.72
N LEU A 83 1.26 -9.25 -3.49
CA LEU A 83 0.85 -8.81 -2.15
C LEU A 83 0.10 -9.90 -1.35
N LYS A 84 -0.17 -11.07 -1.95
CA LYS A 84 -0.93 -12.18 -1.37
C LYS A 84 -2.32 -11.74 -0.87
N LEU A 85 -2.94 -10.80 -1.59
CA LEU A 85 -4.30 -10.32 -1.35
C LEU A 85 -5.28 -11.18 -2.15
N ASN A 86 -6.19 -11.85 -1.44
CA ASN A 86 -7.23 -12.72 -1.99
C ASN A 86 -8.62 -12.11 -1.83
#